data_AF-A0A534VA38-F1
#
_entry.id   AF-A0A534VA38-F1
#
_cell.length_a   1.000
_cell.length_b   1.000
_cell.length_c   1.000
_cell.angle_alpha   90.00
_cell.angle_beta   90.00
_cell.angle_gamma   90.00
#
_symmetry.space_group_name_H-M   'P 1'
#
loop_
_entity.id
_entity.type
_entity.pdbx_description
1 polymer ?
#
loop_
_entity_poly.entity_id
_entity_poly.type
_entity_poly.pdbx_seq_one_letter_code
_entity_poly.pdbx_strand_id
1 'polypeptide(L)'
;MSRQLAVVALLAGLGGPAAAHWLSPEAILAQLDSEPARALGVERAARDEKTPRLLVIRVGDGWYAMPAAKRRTQAGAWLELWRHNVAQGIVAVLDARTDRPVVRFGPGGLVAEVADAPAGAGGKPTPPKSRTSRVAPGSRPPGAPTDPDVRD
;
A
#
# COMPACT_ATOMS: atom_id res chain seq x y z
N MET A 1 -39.48 -48.46 17.20
CA MET A 1 -38.98 -47.57 18.27
C MET A 1 -38.11 -48.45 19.17
N SER A 2 -36.82 -48.26 19.39
CA SER A 2 -35.91 -47.13 19.15
C SER A 2 -34.48 -47.68 19.05
N ARG A 3 -33.72 -47.21 18.06
CA ARG A 3 -32.26 -47.38 17.96
C ARG A 3 -31.62 -46.34 18.86
N GLN A 4 -30.78 -46.73 19.82
CA GLN A 4 -29.74 -45.84 20.35
C GLN A 4 -28.43 -46.61 20.53
N LEU A 5 -27.54 -46.40 19.56
CA LEU A 5 -26.11 -46.62 19.65
C LEU A 5 -25.52 -45.50 20.52
N ALA A 6 -24.92 -45.84 21.65
CA ALA A 6 -24.07 -44.92 22.41
C ALA A 6 -22.60 -45.29 22.14
N VAL A 7 -21.98 -44.57 21.21
CA VAL A 7 -20.52 -44.52 21.07
C VAL A 7 -20.16 -43.04 21.09
N VAL A 8 -19.67 -42.56 22.23
CA VAL A 8 -18.93 -41.30 22.31
C VAL A 8 -17.68 -41.58 23.11
N ALA A 9 -16.67 -42.09 22.41
CA ALA A 9 -15.31 -42.19 22.90
C ALA A 9 -14.40 -41.65 21.80
N LEU A 10 -14.27 -40.33 21.73
CA LEU A 10 -13.14 -39.69 21.06
C LEU A 10 -13.11 -38.22 21.46
N LEU A 11 -12.15 -37.85 22.32
CA LEU A 11 -11.50 -36.53 22.36
C LEU A 11 -10.32 -36.64 23.34
N ALA A 12 -9.45 -37.59 23.06
CA ALA A 12 -8.09 -37.62 23.59
C ALA A 12 -7.15 -37.17 22.48
N GLY A 13 -6.37 -36.14 22.76
CA GLY A 13 -5.21 -35.74 21.94
C GLY A 13 -5.44 -34.51 21.07
N LEU A 14 -4.98 -33.35 21.55
CA LEU A 14 -4.34 -32.26 20.79
C LEU A 14 -3.91 -31.15 21.77
N GLY A 15 -3.23 -31.53 22.86
CA GLY A 15 -2.56 -30.60 23.78
C GLY A 15 -1.06 -30.65 23.55
N GLY A 16 -0.59 -30.20 22.38
CA GLY A 16 0.82 -29.94 22.14
C GLY A 16 1.18 -28.51 22.58
N PRO A 17 2.42 -28.24 23.04
CA PRO A 17 2.83 -26.89 23.39
C PRO A 17 2.73 -26.01 22.14
N ALA A 18 2.15 -24.81 22.29
CA ALA A 18 2.14 -23.80 21.24
C ALA A 18 3.58 -23.37 20.94
N ALA A 19 4.30 -24.15 20.13
CA ALA A 19 5.46 -23.67 19.43
C ALA A 19 5.00 -22.42 18.68
N ALA A 20 5.63 -21.27 18.89
CA ALA A 20 5.46 -20.15 17.99
C ALA A 20 5.86 -20.65 16.59
N HIS A 21 4.85 -21.00 15.79
CA HIS A 21 5.06 -21.78 14.58
C HIS A 21 5.86 -20.93 13.59
N TRP A 22 7.08 -21.34 13.29
CA TRP A 22 7.81 -20.81 12.15
C TRP A 22 6.99 -21.10 10.88
N LEU A 23 6.71 -20.07 10.11
CA LEU A 23 6.01 -20.14 8.84
C LEU A 23 7.05 -20.11 7.72
N SER A 24 6.90 -21.00 6.74
CA SER A 24 7.68 -20.87 5.52
C SER A 24 7.31 -19.57 4.79
N PRO A 25 8.23 -18.99 4.00
CA PRO A 25 7.92 -17.85 3.15
C PRO A 25 6.66 -18.05 2.30
N GLU A 26 6.49 -19.25 1.77
CA GLU A 26 5.36 -19.63 0.92
C GLU A 26 4.04 -19.65 1.72
N ALA A 27 4.06 -20.06 2.99
CA ALA A 27 2.90 -20.00 3.87
C ALA A 27 2.51 -18.54 4.19
N ILE A 28 3.50 -17.66 4.39
CA ILE A 28 3.25 -16.22 4.61
C ILE A 28 2.63 -15.60 3.34
N LEU A 29 3.11 -15.95 2.15
CA LEU A 29 2.53 -15.49 0.89
C LEU A 29 1.08 -15.98 0.73
N ALA A 30 0.80 -17.25 1.00
CA ALA A 30 -0.56 -17.79 0.96
C ALA A 30 -1.50 -17.06 1.95
N GLN A 31 -1.00 -16.69 3.14
CA GLN A 31 -1.76 -15.89 4.09
C GLN A 31 -2.04 -14.47 3.56
N LEU A 32 -1.07 -13.84 2.89
CA LEU A 32 -1.25 -12.51 2.31
C LEU A 32 -2.17 -12.51 1.07
N ASP A 33 -2.38 -13.65 0.44
CA ASP A 33 -3.36 -13.83 -0.63
C ASP A 33 -4.76 -14.20 -0.14
N SER A 34 -4.94 -14.45 1.16
CA SER A 34 -6.22 -14.83 1.76
C SER A 34 -7.23 -13.68 1.82
N GLU A 35 -8.53 -14.03 1.87
CA GLU A 35 -9.64 -13.05 2.00
C GLU A 35 -9.44 -12.02 3.12
N PRO A 36 -9.02 -12.38 4.35
CA PRO A 36 -8.71 -11.39 5.37
C PRO A 36 -7.64 -10.36 4.97
N ALA A 37 -6.60 -10.78 4.24
CA ALA A 37 -5.58 -9.87 3.75
C ALA A 37 -6.10 -8.99 2.59
N ARG A 38 -6.95 -9.55 1.73
CA ARG A 38 -7.66 -8.78 0.68
C ARG A 38 -8.55 -7.70 1.28
N ALA A 39 -9.23 -7.98 2.39
CA ALA A 39 -10.04 -6.99 3.11
C ALA A 39 -9.21 -5.85 3.70
N LEU A 40 -7.92 -6.07 3.99
CA LEU A 40 -6.96 -5.04 4.38
C LEU A 40 -6.36 -4.28 3.18
N GLY A 41 -6.82 -4.59 1.97
CA GLY A 41 -6.39 -3.97 0.73
C GLY A 41 -5.10 -4.54 0.15
N VAL A 42 -4.67 -5.74 0.54
CA VAL A 42 -3.58 -6.43 -0.19
C VAL A 42 -4.10 -6.88 -1.55
N GLU A 43 -3.44 -6.46 -2.63
CA GLU A 43 -3.79 -6.85 -3.99
C GLU A 43 -2.87 -7.95 -4.53
N ARG A 44 -1.62 -7.98 -4.08
CA ARG A 44 -0.64 -9.02 -4.42
C ARG A 44 0.47 -9.00 -3.40
N ALA A 45 0.93 -10.17 -2.98
CA ALA A 45 2.19 -10.32 -2.27
C ALA A 45 3.11 -11.25 -3.06
N ALA A 46 4.40 -10.92 -3.11
CA ALA A 46 5.39 -11.76 -3.76
C ALA A 46 6.75 -11.60 -3.10
N ARG A 47 7.54 -12.66 -3.14
CA ARG A 47 8.96 -12.60 -2.83
C ARG A 47 9.71 -12.16 -4.08
N ASP A 48 10.66 -11.24 -3.94
CA ASP A 48 11.52 -10.85 -5.06
C ASP A 48 12.44 -12.01 -5.45
N GLU A 49 12.51 -12.33 -6.75
CA GLU A 49 13.28 -13.47 -7.25
C GLU A 49 14.80 -13.24 -7.11
N LYS A 50 15.25 -12.00 -7.31
CA LYS A 50 16.68 -11.63 -7.22
C LYS A 50 17.12 -11.44 -5.77
N THR A 51 16.18 -11.06 -4.91
CA THR A 51 16.38 -10.79 -3.50
C THR A 51 15.39 -11.59 -2.66
N PRO A 52 15.61 -12.89 -2.40
CA PRO A 52 14.64 -13.73 -1.70
C PRO A 52 14.29 -13.26 -0.28
N ARG A 53 15.12 -12.42 0.34
CA ARG A 53 14.81 -11.79 1.63
C ARG A 53 13.83 -10.61 1.53
N LEU A 54 13.47 -10.16 0.33
CA LEU A 54 12.55 -9.05 0.10
C LEU A 54 11.15 -9.58 -0.19
N LEU A 55 10.20 -9.18 0.66
CA LEU A 55 8.78 -9.35 0.45
C LEU A 55 8.20 -8.04 -0.12
N VAL A 56 7.56 -8.12 -1.27
CA VAL A 56 6.84 -7.00 -1.90
C VAL A 56 5.35 -7.20 -1.72
N ILE A 57 4.69 -6.25 -1.07
CA ILE A 57 3.24 -6.23 -0.86
C ILE A 57 2.67 -5.05 -1.64
N ARG A 58 1.84 -5.33 -2.64
CA ARG A 58 1.08 -4.33 -3.39
C ARG A 58 -0.27 -4.14 -2.75
N VAL A 59 -0.61 -2.88 -2.46
CA VAL A 59 -1.83 -2.51 -1.76
C VAL A 59 -2.70 -1.55 -2.58
N GLY A 60 -4.01 -1.68 -2.38
CA GLY A 60 -5.06 -0.96 -3.08
C GLY A 60 -5.91 -0.09 -2.18
N ASP A 61 -7.13 0.21 -2.62
CA ASP A 61 -8.02 1.16 -1.92
C ASP A 61 -8.39 0.72 -0.50
N GLY A 62 -8.50 -0.59 -0.23
CA GLY A 62 -8.74 -1.12 1.12
C GLY A 62 -7.67 -0.70 2.13
N TRP A 63 -6.42 -0.53 1.69
CA TRP A 63 -5.33 -0.03 2.53
C TRP A 63 -5.60 1.42 2.91
N TYR A 64 -5.93 2.25 1.94
CA TYR A 64 -6.16 3.69 2.13
C TYR A 64 -7.45 4.01 2.88
N ALA A 65 -8.43 3.11 2.87
CA ALA A 65 -9.62 3.20 3.69
C ALA A 65 -9.31 3.06 5.20
N MET A 66 -8.18 2.45 5.56
CA MET A 66 -7.77 2.32 6.95
C MET A 66 -7.15 3.62 7.51
N PRO A 67 -7.43 3.95 8.78
CA PRO A 67 -6.73 5.01 9.49
C PRO A 67 -5.20 4.83 9.43
N ALA A 68 -4.47 5.94 9.30
CA ALA A 68 -3.01 5.90 9.18
C ALA A 68 -2.32 5.17 10.35
N ALA A 69 -2.86 5.23 11.57
CA ALA A 69 -2.35 4.46 12.71
C ALA A 69 -2.46 2.94 12.49
N LYS A 70 -3.61 2.45 12.00
CA LYS A 70 -3.80 1.03 11.69
C LYS A 70 -2.87 0.57 10.57
N ARG A 71 -2.69 1.40 9.54
CA ARG A 71 -1.74 1.14 8.46
C ARG A 71 -0.30 0.99 8.99
N ARG A 72 0.14 1.88 9.89
CA ARG A 72 1.45 1.75 10.54
C ARG A 72 1.58 0.45 11.31
N THR A 73 0.61 0.11 12.15
CA THR A 73 0.59 -1.16 12.88
C THR A 73 0.66 -2.37 11.95
N GLN A 74 -0.14 -2.37 10.88
CA GLN A 74 -0.21 -3.46 9.93
C GLN A 74 1.11 -3.64 9.16
N ALA A 75 1.72 -2.55 8.69
CA ALA A 75 3.03 -2.60 8.03
C ALA A 75 4.13 -3.10 8.98
N GLY A 76 4.09 -2.69 10.25
CA GLY A 76 4.98 -3.20 11.29
C GLY A 76 4.81 -4.71 11.49
N ALA A 77 3.56 -5.18 11.60
CA ALA A 77 3.26 -6.61 11.76
C ALA A 77 3.75 -7.45 10.58
N TRP A 78 3.61 -6.96 9.34
CA TRP A 78 4.16 -7.65 8.17
C TRP A 78 5.69 -7.75 8.21
N LEU A 79 6.37 -6.67 8.57
CA LEU A 79 7.82 -6.67 8.69
C LEU A 79 8.30 -7.62 9.80
N GLU A 80 7.64 -7.58 10.96
CA GLU A 80 7.96 -8.45 12.09
C GLU A 80 7.74 -9.92 11.73
N LEU A 81 6.59 -10.25 11.15
CA LEU A 81 6.27 -11.61 10.68
C LEU A 81 7.33 -12.11 9.70
N TRP A 82 7.71 -11.27 8.73
CA TRP A 82 8.70 -11.66 7.74
C TRP A 82 10.09 -11.83 8.35
N ARG A 83 10.54 -10.90 9.21
CA ARG A 83 11.86 -10.99 9.87
C ARG A 83 11.97 -12.13 10.88
N HIS A 84 10.85 -12.53 11.48
CA HIS A 84 10.82 -13.67 12.38
C HIS A 84 11.09 -14.99 11.63
N ASN A 85 10.69 -15.07 10.35
CA ASN A 85 10.75 -16.30 9.56
C ASN A 85 11.83 -16.29 8.47
N VAL A 86 12.35 -15.11 8.12
CA VAL A 86 13.37 -14.91 7.07
C VAL A 86 14.49 -14.05 7.62
N ALA A 87 15.70 -14.63 7.63
CA ALA A 87 16.90 -13.95 8.11
C ALA A 87 17.14 -12.64 7.35
N GLN A 88 17.28 -11.54 8.10
CA GLN A 88 17.41 -10.18 7.55
C GLN A 88 16.28 -9.80 6.58
N GLY A 89 15.06 -10.31 6.82
CA GLY A 89 13.89 -10.03 6.01
C GLY A 89 13.61 -8.53 5.86
N ILE A 90 13.24 -8.12 4.65
CA ILE A 90 12.88 -6.75 4.28
C ILE A 90 11.49 -6.77 3.66
N VAL A 91 10.68 -5.74 3.94
CA VAL A 91 9.36 -5.56 3.33
C VAL A 91 9.32 -4.25 2.55
N ALA A 92 8.80 -4.31 1.33
CA ALA A 92 8.41 -3.14 0.55
C ALA A 92 6.89 -3.16 0.38
N VAL A 93 6.22 -2.07 0.78
CA VAL A 93 4.78 -1.89 0.56
C VAL A 93 4.60 -0.83 -0.51
N LEU A 94 3.96 -1.22 -1.61
CA LEU A 94 3.79 -0.40 -2.82
C LEU A 94 2.31 -0.17 -3.11
N ASP A 95 1.95 1.01 -3.62
CA ASP A 95 0.64 1.22 -4.23
C ASP A 95 0.54 0.36 -5.50
N ALA A 96 -0.51 -0.45 -5.62
CA ALA A 96 -0.65 -1.40 -6.71
C ALA A 96 -0.84 -0.76 -8.09
N ARG A 97 -1.30 0.51 -8.15
CA ARG A 97 -1.56 1.24 -9.39
C ARG A 97 -0.30 1.91 -9.93
N THR A 98 0.56 2.39 -9.03
CA THR A 98 1.69 3.25 -9.36
C THR A 98 3.05 2.61 -9.09
N ASP A 99 3.07 1.44 -8.43
CA ASP A 99 4.28 0.76 -7.92
C ASP A 99 5.17 1.66 -7.04
N ARG A 100 4.62 2.78 -6.53
CA ARG A 100 5.36 3.70 -5.65
C ARG A 100 5.34 3.20 -4.21
N PRO A 101 6.43 3.38 -3.44
CA PRO A 101 6.45 3.01 -2.04
C PRO A 101 5.48 3.87 -1.22
N VAL A 102 4.66 3.20 -0.39
CA VAL A 102 3.64 3.85 0.45
C VAL A 102 3.93 3.74 1.94
N VAL A 103 4.97 2.99 2.30
CA VAL A 103 5.48 2.87 3.66
C VAL A 103 6.98 3.17 3.63
N ARG A 104 7.41 4.03 4.56
CA ARG A 104 8.83 4.27 4.82
C ARG A 104 9.19 3.62 6.14
N PHE A 105 10.06 2.61 6.09
CA PHE A 105 10.64 2.01 7.28
C PHE A 105 11.88 2.80 7.71
N GLY A 106 11.92 3.21 8.97
CA GLY A 106 13.06 3.85 9.61
C GLY A 106 14.06 2.84 10.20
N PRO A 107 15.08 3.34 10.90
CA PRO A 107 16.08 2.51 11.58
C PRO A 107 15.42 1.50 12.52
N GLY A 108 16.01 0.30 12.62
CA GLY A 108 15.49 -0.79 13.46
C GLY A 108 14.26 -1.51 12.89
N GLY A 109 13.65 -1.01 11.81
CA GLY A 109 12.43 -1.57 11.22
C GLY A 109 11.14 -0.94 11.75
N LEU A 110 11.22 0.25 12.37
CA LEU A 110 10.02 0.99 12.76
C LEU A 110 9.36 1.64 11.54
N VAL A 111 8.04 1.71 11.50
CA VAL A 111 7.34 2.45 10.44
C VAL A 111 7.46 3.94 10.73
N ALA A 112 8.27 4.65 9.95
CA ALA A 112 8.46 6.09 10.09
C ALA A 112 7.26 6.86 9.50
N GLU A 113 6.83 6.48 8.30
CA GLU A 113 5.79 7.19 7.56
C GLU A 113 4.90 6.23 6.76
N VAL A 114 3.65 6.63 6.57
CA VAL A 114 2.70 5.99 5.64
C VAL A 114 2.12 7.08 4.74
N ALA A 115 2.16 6.87 3.44
CA ALA A 115 1.69 7.83 2.45
C ALA A 115 0.15 7.87 2.43
N ASP A 116 -0.44 9.04 2.21
CA ASP A 116 -1.88 9.15 1.96
C ASP A 116 -2.26 8.59 0.58
N ALA A 117 -3.56 8.47 0.34
CA ALA A 117 -4.06 8.04 -0.97
C ALA A 117 -3.57 9.01 -2.05
N PRO A 118 -3.11 8.51 -3.22
CA PRO A 118 -2.72 9.37 -4.32
C PRO A 118 -3.90 10.26 -4.75
N ALA A 119 -3.61 11.52 -5.05
CA ALA A 119 -4.60 12.48 -5.53
C ALA A 119 -5.23 11.94 -6.84
N GLY A 120 -6.48 11.49 -6.73
CA GLY A 120 -7.18 10.76 -7.80
C GLY A 120 -8.04 9.60 -7.28
N ALA A 121 -7.78 9.11 -6.06
CA ALA A 121 -8.55 8.02 -5.43
C ALA A 121 -9.90 8.46 -4.81
N GLY A 122 -10.24 9.75 -4.89
CA GLY A 122 -11.48 10.31 -4.35
C GLY A 122 -12.15 11.23 -5.35
N GLY A 123 -13.06 10.69 -6.15
CA GLY A 123 -13.98 11.50 -6.94
C GLY A 123 -14.93 12.29 -6.04
N LYS A 124 -14.57 13.52 -5.70
CA LYS A 124 -15.52 14.63 -5.61
C LYS A 124 -15.01 15.73 -6.54
N PRO A 125 -15.85 16.25 -7.46
CA PRO A 125 -15.44 17.34 -8.34
C PRO A 125 -15.21 18.58 -7.49
N THR A 126 -13.96 18.97 -7.29
CA THR A 126 -13.63 20.32 -6.87
C THR A 126 -13.97 21.24 -8.05
N PRO A 127 -14.88 22.22 -7.90
CA PRO A 127 -15.12 23.16 -8.98
C PRO A 127 -13.82 23.93 -9.26
N PRO A 128 -13.50 24.22 -10.53
CA PRO A 128 -12.30 24.94 -10.88
C PRO A 128 -12.28 26.29 -10.16
N LYS A 129 -11.15 26.61 -9.52
CA LYS A 129 -10.88 27.95 -8.98
C LYS A 129 -11.14 28.94 -10.11
N SER A 130 -12.15 29.79 -9.95
CA SER A 130 -12.37 30.96 -10.79
C SER A 130 -11.07 31.75 -10.85
N ARG A 131 -10.39 31.63 -11.99
CA ARG A 131 -9.25 32.47 -12.35
C ARG A 131 -9.84 33.85 -12.56
N THR A 132 -9.82 34.69 -11.53
CA THR A 132 -10.12 36.11 -11.65
C THR A 132 -8.99 36.73 -12.46
N SER A 133 -9.09 36.61 -13.78
CA SER A 133 -8.36 37.44 -14.74
C SER A 133 -8.78 38.88 -14.49
N ARG A 134 -8.04 39.60 -13.65
CA ARG A 134 -8.08 41.06 -13.69
C ARG A 134 -7.28 41.48 -14.93
N VAL A 135 -7.99 41.53 -16.04
CA VAL A 135 -7.58 42.19 -17.28
C VAL A 135 -7.36 43.67 -16.95
N ALA A 136 -6.12 44.14 -17.10
CA ALA A 136 -5.84 45.57 -17.17
C ALA A 136 -6.43 46.10 -18.50
N PRO A 137 -7.20 47.20 -18.51
CA PRO A 137 -7.65 47.78 -19.77
C PRO A 137 -6.46 48.45 -20.45
N GLY A 138 -6.11 47.92 -21.62
CA GLY A 138 -5.15 48.52 -22.52
C GLY A 138 -5.65 49.88 -23.01
N SER A 139 -4.73 50.84 -23.05
CA SER A 139 -4.85 52.01 -23.92
C SER A 139 -4.26 51.66 -25.27
N ARG A 140 -5.07 51.89 -26.31
CA ARG A 140 -4.89 51.54 -27.72
C ARG A 140 -3.71 52.32 -28.36
N PRO A 141 -2.99 51.75 -29.35
CA PRO A 141 -2.00 52.48 -30.15
C PRO A 141 -2.67 53.26 -31.29
N PRO A 142 -1.99 54.27 -31.87
CA PRO A 142 -1.72 54.18 -33.31
C PRO A 142 -0.38 54.79 -33.75
N GLY A 143 0.21 54.25 -34.82
CA GLY A 143 1.12 54.99 -35.70
C GLY A 143 2.47 54.35 -35.97
N ALA A 144 2.54 53.41 -36.93
CA ALA A 144 3.72 53.22 -37.79
C ALA A 144 3.71 54.34 -38.88
N PRO A 145 4.72 54.50 -39.76
CA PRO A 145 5.95 53.73 -40.00
C PRO A 145 7.21 54.64 -39.91
N THR A 146 8.47 54.21 -40.05
CA THR A 146 9.14 53.88 -41.32
C THR A 146 10.56 53.43 -40.99
N ASP A 147 10.96 52.27 -41.52
CA ASP A 147 12.35 51.98 -41.91
C ASP A 147 12.41 52.36 -43.40
N PRO A 148 13.44 53.06 -43.88
CA PRO A 148 14.61 52.31 -44.37
C PRO A 148 15.93 53.06 -44.15
N ASP A 149 16.97 52.39 -43.67
CA ASP A 149 18.27 52.63 -44.31
C ASP A 149 19.14 51.37 -44.40
N VAL A 150 19.36 51.02 -45.65
CA VAL A 150 20.34 50.04 -46.15
C VAL A 150 21.52 50.86 -46.65
N ARG A 151 22.74 50.45 -46.30
CA ARG A 151 24.03 50.55 -47.02
C ARG A 151 25.16 50.61 -45.99
N ASP A 152 26.34 50.04 -46.16
CA ASP A 152 26.99 49.18 -47.15
C ASP A 152 28.17 48.53 -46.38
#